data_AF-A0AAW0XQX6-F1
#
_entry.id   AF-A0AAW0XQX6-F1
#
_cell.length_a   1.000
_cell.length_b   1.000
_cell.length_c   1.000
_cell.angle_alpha   90.00
_cell.angle_beta   90.00
_cell.angle_gamma   90.00
#
_symmetry.space_group_name_H-M   'P 1'
#
loop_
_entity.id
_entity.type
_entity.pdbx_description
1 polymer ?
#
loop_
_entity_poly.entity_id
_entity_poly.type
_entity_poly.pdbx_seq_one_letter_code
_entity_poly.pdbx_strand_id
1 'polypeptide(L)'
;MAGSTAVTRLSCIMMCLLTLAGLPIISALVAEGAAQSAENLPPKVTECEKYNSTQCSNEGPQPPHCSGKTTETCEVWENPDKPNHCFVLWTNNSGKLEITYKGCWLDDISCSSECISFEPESSLTEKKKHLFCCCNHNNCNHNFSWHPMEETPSTPLQKAARESGIAAEIRLASPVGEDAHKHSGCT
;
A
#
# COMPACT_ATOMS: atom_id res chain seq x y z
N MET A 1 90.99 -65.50 21.44
CA MET A 1 90.11 -66.12 20.43
C MET A 1 89.00 -65.10 20.18
N ALA A 2 89.12 -64.15 19.25
CA ALA A 2 89.08 -64.21 17.78
C ALA A 2 87.67 -64.46 17.18
N GLY A 3 87.24 -63.56 16.29
CA GLY A 3 86.03 -63.59 15.41
C GLY A 3 84.78 -62.94 16.02
N SER A 4 84.04 -62.00 15.42
CA SER A 4 83.74 -61.64 14.01
C SER A 4 83.34 -60.14 13.94
N THR A 5 83.85 -59.27 13.06
CA THR A 5 83.38 -58.89 11.70
C THR A 5 81.86 -58.64 11.61
N ALA A 6 81.27 -57.59 11.01
CA ALA A 6 81.66 -56.54 10.07
C ALA A 6 80.58 -55.41 10.15
N VAL A 7 80.90 -54.13 9.94
CA VAL A 7 80.64 -53.33 8.71
C VAL A 7 79.14 -53.11 8.38
N THR A 8 78.54 -51.99 7.96
CA THR A 8 78.81 -50.55 7.76
C THR A 8 77.56 -50.01 7.05
N ARG A 9 76.97 -48.90 7.53
CA ARG A 9 76.26 -47.84 6.76
C ARG A 9 74.94 -48.12 5.99
N LEU A 10 74.20 -47.02 5.86
CA LEU A 10 73.11 -46.73 4.91
C LEU A 10 71.76 -47.41 5.15
N SER A 11 70.85 -46.69 5.79
CA SER A 11 69.51 -46.55 5.19
C SER A 11 68.97 -45.16 5.54
N CYS A 12 69.34 -44.21 4.70
CA CYS A 12 68.67 -42.93 4.55
C CYS A 12 67.21 -43.16 4.15
N ILE A 13 66.33 -42.24 4.54
CA ILE A 13 65.05 -41.97 3.88
C ILE A 13 63.98 -43.06 4.10
N MET A 14 63.50 -43.23 5.34
CA MET A 14 62.13 -43.73 5.54
C MET A 14 61.52 -43.39 6.90
N MET A 15 61.73 -42.16 7.38
CA MET A 15 60.89 -41.58 8.44
C MET A 15 60.54 -40.13 8.07
N CYS A 16 59.94 -39.96 6.91
CA CYS A 16 59.45 -38.65 6.45
C CYS A 16 58.04 -38.70 5.84
N LEU A 17 57.26 -39.75 6.09
CA LEU A 17 55.86 -39.83 5.66
C LEU A 17 55.04 -40.54 6.72
N LEU A 18 53.83 -40.02 6.97
CA LEU A 18 52.76 -40.51 7.87
C LEU A 18 52.57 -39.79 9.22
N THR A 19 52.50 -38.45 9.20
CA THR A 19 51.53 -37.70 10.02
C THR A 19 50.92 -36.53 9.25
N LEU A 20 50.36 -36.81 8.07
CA LEU A 20 49.28 -35.99 7.50
C LEU A 20 47.99 -36.29 8.29
N ALA A 21 47.91 -35.75 9.51
CA ALA A 21 46.63 -35.63 10.20
C ALA A 21 45.96 -34.37 9.66
N GLY A 22 44.98 -34.57 8.78
CA GLY A 22 44.21 -33.52 8.15
C GLY A 22 43.56 -32.61 9.18
N LEU A 23 43.84 -31.31 9.05
CA LEU A 23 43.00 -30.26 9.61
C LEU A 23 41.61 -30.38 8.96
N PRO A 24 40.51 -30.44 9.72
CA PRO A 24 39.20 -30.20 9.14
C PRO A 24 39.11 -28.71 8.78
N ILE A 25 39.51 -28.36 7.55
CA ILE A 25 39.05 -27.14 6.91
C ILE A 25 37.66 -27.48 6.35
N ILE A 26 36.64 -27.39 7.20
CA ILE A 26 35.26 -27.29 6.71
C ILE A 26 34.79 -25.90 7.12
N SER A 27 34.80 -25.06 6.10
CA SER A 27 34.37 -23.68 6.05
C SER A 27 33.15 -23.45 6.93
N ALA A 28 33.25 -22.45 7.82
CA ALA A 28 32.07 -21.81 8.34
C ALA A 28 31.29 -21.24 7.15
N LEU A 29 30.25 -21.95 6.71
CA LEU A 29 29.17 -21.35 5.98
C LEU A 29 28.50 -20.39 6.97
N VAL A 30 29.04 -19.17 7.07
CA VAL A 30 28.21 -18.03 7.41
C VAL A 30 27.17 -18.05 6.31
N ALA A 31 25.97 -18.52 6.64
CA ALA A 31 24.80 -18.17 5.89
C ALA A 31 24.70 -16.65 6.02
N GLU A 32 25.37 -15.95 5.11
CA GLU A 32 24.96 -14.62 4.70
C GLU A 32 23.57 -14.85 4.10
N GLY A 33 22.58 -14.89 4.98
CA GLY A 33 21.23 -14.56 4.60
C GLY A 33 21.39 -13.18 3.98
N ALA A 34 21.36 -13.14 2.66
CA ALA A 34 21.14 -11.91 1.94
C ALA A 34 19.86 -11.35 2.55
N ALA A 35 20.01 -10.40 3.47
CA ALA A 35 18.99 -9.41 3.72
C ALA A 35 18.83 -8.72 2.37
N GLN A 36 17.96 -9.30 1.53
CA GLN A 36 17.49 -8.62 0.34
C GLN A 36 16.96 -7.29 0.87
N SER A 37 17.62 -6.22 0.44
CA SER A 37 17.16 -4.86 0.66
C SER A 37 15.67 -4.87 0.34
N ALA A 38 14.83 -4.55 1.32
CA ALA A 38 13.42 -4.26 1.10
C ALA A 38 13.32 -2.92 0.35
N GLU A 39 13.90 -2.85 -0.84
CA GLU A 39 13.87 -1.70 -1.72
C GLU A 39 12.90 -2.01 -2.86
N ASN A 40 11.80 -1.25 -2.89
CA ASN A 40 10.72 -1.21 -3.89
C ASN A 40 9.47 -2.09 -3.67
N LEU A 41 9.22 -2.58 -2.45
CA LEU A 41 7.85 -2.96 -2.10
C LEU A 41 7.07 -1.69 -1.72
N PRO A 42 5.93 -1.40 -2.37
CA PRO A 42 5.07 -0.29 -1.94
C PRO A 42 4.72 -0.46 -0.45
N PRO A 43 4.64 0.65 0.32
CA PRO A 43 4.37 0.58 1.75
C PRO A 43 3.06 -0.17 1.98
N LYS A 44 3.16 -1.34 2.63
CA LYS A 44 2.00 -2.16 2.95
C LYS A 44 1.33 -1.58 4.19
N VAL A 45 0.06 -1.22 4.08
CA VAL A 45 -0.74 -0.86 5.26
C VAL A 45 -0.96 -2.11 6.10
N THR A 46 -0.53 -2.04 7.35
CA THR A 46 -0.68 -3.12 8.33
C THR A 46 -1.52 -2.71 9.53
N GLU A 47 -1.73 -1.40 9.73
CA GLU A 47 -2.50 -0.87 10.86
C GLU A 47 -3.24 0.41 10.49
N CYS A 48 -4.44 0.57 11.04
CA CYS A 48 -5.29 1.73 10.86
C CYS A 48 -5.93 2.15 12.18
N GLU A 49 -6.30 3.42 12.33
CA GLU A 49 -7.17 3.84 13.42
C GLU A 49 -8.55 3.21 13.23
N LYS A 50 -9.12 2.66 14.31
CA LYS A 50 -10.41 2.01 14.34
C LYS A 50 -11.39 2.85 15.13
N TYR A 51 -12.57 3.04 14.56
CA TYR A 51 -13.70 3.67 15.24
C TYR A 51 -15.01 3.09 14.72
N ASN A 52 -15.97 2.88 15.62
CA ASN A 52 -17.31 2.43 15.28
C ASN A 52 -18.32 3.16 16.16
N SER A 53 -19.09 4.09 15.57
CA SER A 53 -20.06 4.90 16.30
C SER A 53 -21.15 4.07 17.00
N THR A 54 -21.53 2.92 16.43
CA THR A 54 -22.55 2.03 17.03
C THR A 54 -22.08 1.37 18.33
N GLN A 55 -20.77 1.36 18.57
CA GLN A 55 -20.15 0.83 19.78
C GLN A 55 -19.82 1.91 20.82
N CYS A 56 -20.26 3.15 20.56
CA CYS A 56 -19.96 4.32 21.39
C CYS A 56 -21.26 4.91 21.93
N SER A 57 -21.45 4.81 23.25
CA SER A 57 -22.65 5.32 23.93
C SER A 57 -22.55 6.81 24.24
N ASN A 58 -23.61 7.58 23.97
CA ASN A 58 -23.69 8.97 24.43
C ASN A 58 -23.92 9.10 25.94
N GLU A 59 -24.22 7.98 26.61
CA GLU A 59 -24.55 7.92 28.03
C GLU A 59 -23.59 6.97 28.76
N GLY A 60 -23.10 7.41 29.91
CA GLY A 60 -22.20 6.64 30.77
C GLY A 60 -20.71 6.71 30.37
N PRO A 61 -19.85 5.90 31.03
CA PRO A 61 -18.42 5.88 30.76
C PRO A 61 -18.14 5.44 29.32
N GLN A 62 -17.42 6.26 28.57
CA GLN A 62 -17.02 5.94 27.21
C GLN A 62 -16.03 4.79 27.18
N PRO A 63 -16.26 3.75 26.34
CA PRO A 63 -15.26 2.73 26.11
C PRO A 63 -13.96 3.34 25.56
N PRO A 64 -12.78 2.77 25.88
CA PRO A 64 -11.50 3.29 25.39
C PRO A 64 -11.42 3.43 23.86
N HIS A 65 -12.06 2.50 23.11
CA HIS A 65 -12.10 2.51 21.65
C HIS A 65 -12.88 3.66 21.03
N CYS A 66 -13.69 4.36 21.82
CA CYS A 66 -14.44 5.52 21.37
C CYS A 66 -13.65 6.82 21.46
N SER A 67 -12.43 6.78 22.01
CA SER A 67 -11.56 7.95 22.12
C SER A 67 -10.82 8.30 20.81
N GLY A 68 -11.03 7.55 19.72
CA GLY A 68 -10.35 7.77 18.43
C GLY A 68 -8.83 7.55 18.51
N LYS A 69 -8.36 6.70 19.43
CA LYS A 69 -6.94 6.36 19.60
C LYS A 69 -6.66 4.86 19.52
N THR A 70 -7.67 4.06 19.23
CA THR A 70 -7.51 2.62 19.09
C THR A 70 -7.14 2.29 17.66
N THR A 71 -6.15 1.43 17.49
CA THR A 71 -5.73 0.91 16.19
C THR A 71 -6.22 -0.52 16.02
N GLU A 72 -6.39 -0.94 14.77
CA GLU A 72 -6.57 -2.34 14.39
C GLU A 72 -5.48 -2.77 13.42
N THR A 73 -5.10 -4.04 13.48
CA THR A 73 -4.22 -4.66 12.50
C THR A 73 -5.05 -5.12 11.31
N CYS A 74 -4.67 -4.71 10.11
CA CYS A 74 -5.33 -5.14 8.89
C CYS A 74 -4.98 -6.59 8.59
N GLU A 75 -5.99 -7.38 8.21
CA GLU A 75 -5.79 -8.77 7.82
C GLU A 75 -4.80 -8.85 6.66
N VAL A 76 -3.90 -9.84 6.73
CA VAL A 76 -2.89 -10.07 5.70
C VAL A 76 -3.53 -10.89 4.60
N TRP A 77 -3.86 -10.25 3.48
CA TRP A 77 -4.40 -10.95 2.33
C TRP A 77 -3.31 -11.72 1.59
N GLU A 78 -3.68 -12.93 1.15
CA GLU A 78 -2.82 -13.81 0.35
C GLU A 78 -2.58 -13.25 -1.05
N ASN A 79 -3.45 -12.35 -1.53
CA ASN A 79 -3.29 -11.71 -2.83
C ASN A 79 -2.44 -10.43 -2.70
N PRO A 80 -1.19 -10.42 -3.21
CA PRO A 80 -0.33 -9.25 -3.17
C PRO A 80 -0.83 -8.09 -4.06
N ASP A 81 -1.74 -8.36 -5.00
CA ASP A 81 -2.24 -7.37 -5.96
C ASP A 81 -3.35 -6.48 -5.37
N LYS A 82 -3.84 -6.79 -4.16
CA LYS A 82 -4.86 -6.01 -3.44
C LYS A 82 -4.29 -5.51 -2.10
N PRO A 83 -3.61 -4.34 -2.10
CA PRO A 83 -3.06 -3.78 -0.87
C PRO A 83 -4.17 -3.37 0.10
N ASN A 84 -3.87 -3.46 1.39
CA ASN A 84 -4.71 -2.85 2.43
C ASN A 84 -4.63 -1.32 2.35
N HIS A 85 -5.72 -0.68 2.74
CA HIS A 85 -5.82 0.76 2.94
C HIS A 85 -6.44 1.07 4.29
N CYS A 86 -6.35 2.32 4.74
CA CYS A 86 -7.21 2.81 5.82
C CYS A 86 -8.33 3.67 5.25
N PHE A 87 -9.45 3.78 5.96
CA PHE A 87 -10.55 4.66 5.58
C PHE A 87 -11.13 5.46 6.75
N VAL A 88 -11.87 6.52 6.40
CA VAL A 88 -12.78 7.24 7.30
C VAL A 88 -14.13 7.42 6.60
N LEU A 89 -15.20 7.19 7.34
CA LEU A 89 -16.56 7.57 6.98
C LEU A 89 -17.11 8.52 8.04
N TRP A 90 -17.62 9.68 7.63
CA TRP A 90 -18.15 10.69 8.55
C TRP A 90 -19.29 11.48 7.92
N THR A 91 -20.07 12.15 8.76
CA THR A 91 -21.07 13.14 8.30
C THR A 91 -20.59 14.55 8.60
N ASN A 92 -21.06 15.51 7.80
CA ASN A 92 -20.87 16.93 8.07
C ASN A 92 -22.25 17.60 8.16
N ASN A 93 -22.76 17.71 9.39
CA ASN A 93 -24.03 18.36 9.67
C ASN A 93 -23.78 19.80 10.11
N SER A 94 -23.92 20.76 9.19
CA SER A 94 -23.76 22.20 9.47
C SER A 94 -22.40 22.56 10.09
N GLY A 95 -21.32 21.96 9.59
CA GLY A 95 -19.96 22.17 10.09
C GLY A 95 -19.57 21.29 11.28
N LYS A 96 -20.50 20.50 11.83
CA LYS A 96 -20.20 19.49 12.84
C LYS A 96 -19.79 18.19 12.15
N LEU A 97 -18.52 17.84 12.28
CA LEU A 97 -17.98 16.58 11.82
C LEU A 97 -18.30 15.47 12.82
N GLU A 98 -19.00 14.44 12.38
CA GLU A 98 -19.34 13.27 13.19
C GLU A 98 -18.84 12.00 12.49
N ILE A 99 -17.79 11.40 13.05
CA ILE A 99 -17.20 10.16 12.52
C ILE A 99 -18.22 9.03 12.72
N THR A 100 -18.46 8.27 11.66
CA THR A 100 -19.30 7.07 11.69
C THR A 100 -18.43 5.83 11.84
N TYR A 101 -17.40 5.69 11.00
CA TYR A 101 -16.49 4.55 11.00
C TYR A 101 -15.06 4.94 10.62
N LYS A 102 -14.09 4.20 11.17
CA LYS A 102 -12.70 4.15 10.72
C LYS A 102 -12.21 2.70 10.76
N GLY A 103 -11.31 2.34 9.86
CA GLY A 103 -10.65 1.05 9.91
C GLY A 103 -9.85 0.71 8.65
N CYS A 104 -9.60 -0.57 8.47
CA CYS A 104 -8.99 -1.16 7.29
C CYS A 104 -9.99 -1.26 6.13
N TRP A 105 -9.50 -1.01 4.92
CA TRP A 105 -10.27 -0.98 3.68
C TRP A 105 -9.60 -1.88 2.63
N LEU A 106 -10.41 -2.68 1.96
CA LEU A 106 -9.99 -3.66 0.96
C LEU A 106 -10.72 -3.34 -0.34
N ASP A 107 -10.08 -2.59 -1.22
CA ASP A 107 -10.74 -2.23 -2.46
C ASP A 107 -9.75 -1.97 -3.58
N ASP A 108 -10.25 -2.09 -4.81
CA ASP A 108 -9.55 -1.84 -6.06
C ASP A 108 -9.54 -0.33 -6.43
N ILE A 109 -10.05 0.52 -5.52
CA ILE A 109 -10.05 1.98 -5.66
C ILE A 109 -8.66 2.52 -5.32
N SER A 110 -8.12 3.39 -6.19
CA SER A 110 -6.88 4.09 -5.92
C SER A 110 -7.03 5.04 -4.72
N CYS A 111 -6.55 4.62 -3.55
CA CYS A 111 -6.47 5.46 -2.35
C CYS A 111 -5.27 6.42 -2.42
N SER A 112 -5.43 7.61 -1.85
CA SER A 112 -4.40 8.66 -1.82
C SER A 112 -3.39 8.45 -0.68
N SER A 113 -2.34 9.28 -0.62
CA SER A 113 -1.45 9.30 0.55
C SER A 113 -2.16 9.84 1.79
N GLU A 114 -2.97 10.88 1.63
CA GLU A 114 -3.72 11.53 2.69
C GLU A 114 -5.21 11.18 2.60
N CYS A 115 -5.91 11.10 3.73
CA CYS A 115 -7.35 10.83 3.73
C CYS A 115 -8.15 12.11 3.46
N ILE A 116 -8.43 12.38 2.19
CA ILE A 116 -9.15 13.58 1.75
C ILE A 116 -10.39 13.18 0.96
N SER A 117 -11.56 13.71 1.33
CA SER A 117 -12.75 13.60 0.49
C SER A 117 -12.86 14.82 -0.43
N PHE A 118 -13.18 14.57 -1.69
CA PHE A 118 -13.41 15.59 -2.73
C PHE A 118 -14.85 15.63 -3.22
N GLU A 119 -15.75 14.89 -2.56
CA GLU A 119 -17.18 14.88 -2.89
C GLU A 119 -17.72 16.33 -2.88
N PRO A 120 -18.43 16.76 -3.93
CA PRO A 120 -18.94 18.11 -4.00
C PRO A 120 -20.05 18.31 -2.97
N GLU A 121 -20.22 19.53 -2.48
CA GLU A 121 -21.23 19.87 -1.46
C GLU A 121 -22.65 19.52 -1.89
N SER A 122 -22.96 19.68 -3.17
CA SER A 122 -24.21 19.24 -3.83
C SER A 122 -24.52 17.74 -3.68
N SER A 123 -23.50 16.89 -3.52
CA SER A 123 -23.67 15.45 -3.34
C SER A 123 -24.10 15.12 -1.90
N LEU A 124 -23.98 16.07 -0.96
CA LEU A 124 -24.54 15.99 0.38
C LEU A 124 -26.04 16.31 0.34
N THR A 125 -26.84 15.27 0.19
CA THR A 125 -28.30 15.37 0.21
C THR A 125 -28.86 14.84 1.52
N GLU A 126 -30.15 15.05 1.78
CA GLU A 126 -30.81 14.43 2.94
C GLU A 126 -30.66 12.90 2.95
N LYS A 127 -30.53 12.27 1.77
CA LYS A 127 -30.36 10.82 1.59
C LYS A 127 -28.90 10.36 1.60
N LYS A 128 -27.93 11.22 1.27
CA LYS A 128 -26.48 10.93 1.26
C LYS A 128 -25.76 12.01 2.07
N LYS A 129 -25.55 11.76 3.36
CA LYS A 129 -24.87 12.69 4.29
C LYS A 129 -23.42 12.31 4.62
N HIS A 130 -22.96 11.18 4.08
CA HIS A 130 -21.65 10.64 4.42
C HIS A 130 -20.60 11.04 3.39
N LEU A 131 -19.48 11.50 3.91
CA LEU A 131 -18.22 11.71 3.22
C LEU A 131 -17.32 10.50 3.47
N PHE A 132 -16.48 10.21 2.49
CA PHE A 132 -15.56 9.06 2.51
C PHE A 132 -14.19 9.48 1.99
N CYS A 133 -13.15 8.92 2.60
CA CYS A 133 -11.79 8.92 2.07
C CYS A 133 -11.08 7.62 2.43
N CYS A 134 -10.08 7.25 1.63
CA CYS A 134 -9.16 6.17 1.95
C CYS A 134 -7.72 6.58 1.65
N CYS A 135 -6.77 5.95 2.33
CA CYS A 135 -5.35 6.27 2.22
C CYS A 135 -4.42 5.06 2.42
N ASN A 136 -3.14 5.20 2.02
CA ASN A 136 -2.25 4.06 1.77
C ASN A 136 -0.99 3.97 2.66
N HIS A 137 -1.03 4.51 3.88
CA HIS A 137 0.02 4.26 4.88
C HIS A 137 -0.56 3.96 6.27
N ASN A 138 0.26 3.43 7.16
CA ASN A 138 -0.18 3.09 8.53
C ASN A 138 -0.78 4.30 9.23
N ASN A 139 -1.94 4.10 9.84
CA ASN A 139 -2.71 5.11 10.58
C ASN A 139 -2.96 6.42 9.79
N CYS A 140 -2.93 6.39 8.46
CA CYS A 140 -3.16 7.57 7.62
C CYS A 140 -4.55 8.19 7.82
N ASN A 141 -5.51 7.38 8.30
CA ASN A 141 -6.87 7.79 8.61
C ASN A 141 -7.02 8.47 9.98
N HIS A 142 -5.92 8.74 10.69
CA HIS A 142 -5.94 9.54 11.91
C HIS A 142 -6.47 10.95 11.64
N ASN A 143 -5.86 11.60 10.65
CA ASN A 143 -6.28 12.90 10.14
C ASN A 143 -7.09 12.69 8.87
N PHE A 144 -8.17 13.46 8.72
CA PHE A 144 -8.98 13.46 7.52
C PHE A 144 -9.54 14.85 7.26
N SER A 145 -9.77 15.18 6.00
CA SER A 145 -10.32 16.47 5.60
C SER A 145 -11.34 16.33 4.46
N TRP A 146 -12.09 17.40 4.25
CA TRP A 146 -12.99 17.56 3.13
C TRP A 146 -12.63 18.83 2.36
N HIS A 147 -12.32 18.65 1.08
CA HIS A 147 -12.05 19.72 0.13
C HIS A 147 -13.07 19.61 -1.00
N PRO A 148 -14.29 20.17 -0.84
CA PRO A 148 -15.33 20.03 -1.85
C PRO A 148 -14.83 20.58 -3.18
N MET A 149 -14.93 19.76 -4.22
CA MET A 149 -14.71 20.25 -5.58
C MET A 149 -15.93 21.02 -6.06
N GLU A 150 -15.70 22.12 -6.78
CA GLU A 150 -16.75 22.82 -7.51
C GLU A 150 -17.35 21.89 -8.57
N GLU A 151 -18.67 21.77 -8.62
CA GLU A 151 -19.30 21.06 -9.73
C GLU A 151 -19.12 21.86 -11.01
N THR A 152 -18.46 21.29 -12.02
CA THR A 152 -18.64 21.79 -13.38
C THR A 152 -20.12 21.68 -13.74
N PRO A 153 -20.77 22.74 -14.28
CA PRO A 153 -22.17 22.71 -14.63
C PRO A 153 -22.47 21.51 -15.53
N SER A 154 -23.15 20.50 -14.97
CA SER A 154 -23.54 19.34 -15.74
C SER A 154 -24.66 19.74 -16.69
N THR A 155 -24.54 19.36 -17.97
CA THR A 155 -25.64 19.59 -18.92
C THR A 155 -26.86 18.78 -18.47
N PRO A 156 -28.10 19.19 -18.81
CA PRO A 156 -29.31 18.44 -18.43
C PRO A 156 -29.26 16.94 -18.78
N LEU A 157 -28.55 16.58 -19.86
CA LEU A 157 -28.30 15.20 -20.26
C LEU A 157 -27.41 14.43 -19.27
N GLN A 158 -26.36 15.06 -18.75
CA GLN A 158 -25.42 14.46 -17.78
C GLN A 158 -26.09 14.24 -16.42
N LYS A 159 -26.94 15.19 -16.00
CA LYS A 159 -27.73 15.06 -14.77
C LYS A 159 -28.71 13.89 -14.87
N ALA A 160 -29.44 13.79 -15.98
CA ALA A 160 -30.35 12.68 -16.23
C ALA A 160 -29.64 11.32 -16.30
N ALA A 161 -28.43 11.26 -16.86
CA ALA A 161 -27.63 10.03 -16.91
C ALA A 161 -27.13 9.59 -15.51
N ARG A 162 -26.67 10.53 -14.69
CA ARG A 162 -26.18 10.27 -13.32
C ARG A 162 -27.29 9.81 -12.38
N GLU A 163 -28.49 10.38 -12.51
CA GLU A 163 -29.68 9.98 -11.74
C GLU A 163 -30.25 8.62 -12.19
N SER A 164 -29.98 8.21 -13.44
CA SER A 164 -30.47 6.95 -14.02
C SER A 164 -29.47 5.78 -13.91
N GLY A 165 -28.29 5.99 -13.29
CA GLY A 165 -27.28 4.93 -13.10
C GLY A 165 -26.65 4.39 -14.39
N ILE A 166 -26.78 5.11 -15.51
CA ILE A 166 -26.19 4.75 -16.79
C ILE A 166 -24.81 5.40 -16.93
N ALA A 167 -23.77 4.58 -16.97
CA ALA A 167 -22.43 5.04 -17.32
C ALA A 167 -22.45 5.59 -18.75
N ALA A 168 -22.29 6.90 -18.89
CA ALA A 168 -22.22 7.54 -20.21
C ALA A 168 -20.85 7.23 -20.83
N GLU A 169 -20.78 6.31 -21.79
CA GLU A 169 -19.68 6.27 -22.75
C GLU A 169 -19.77 7.53 -23.64
N ILE A 170 -19.12 8.61 -23.21
CA ILE A 170 -18.96 9.80 -24.05
C ILE A 170 -17.81 9.50 -25.02
N ARG A 171 -18.14 8.99 -26.21
CA ARG A 171 -17.25 9.12 -27.37
C ARG A 171 -17.23 10.59 -27.77
N LEU A 172 -16.16 11.29 -27.42
CA LEU A 172 -15.83 12.59 -27.99
C LEU A 172 -15.65 12.43 -29.51
N ALA A 173 -16.70 12.70 -30.29
CA ALA A 173 -16.53 13.00 -31.69
C ALA A 173 -15.83 14.37 -31.78
N SER A 174 -14.59 14.38 -32.27
CA SER A 174 -13.91 15.62 -32.65
C SER A 174 -14.75 16.37 -33.69
N PRO A 175 -14.83 17.71 -33.63
CA PRO A 175 -15.54 18.47 -34.64
C PRO A 175 -14.80 18.37 -35.97
N VAL A 176 -15.52 17.95 -37.00
CA VAL A 176 -15.13 18.09 -38.41
C VAL A 176 -14.96 19.59 -38.68
N GLY A 177 -13.73 20.00 -38.99
CA GLY A 177 -13.44 21.35 -39.47
C GLY A 177 -13.79 21.45 -40.96
N GLU A 178 -14.82 22.25 -41.26
CA GLU A 178 -15.15 22.77 -42.58
C GLU A 178 -14.10 23.77 -43.09
N ASP A 179 -14.05 23.89 -44.41
CA ASP A 179 -13.06 24.49 -45.30
C ASP A 179 -12.57 25.92 -45.02
N ALA A 180 -11.29 26.16 -45.33
CA ALA A 180 -10.80 27.48 -45.72
C ALA A 180 -9.67 27.39 -46.76
N HIS A 181 -10.07 27.52 -48.03
CA HIS A 181 -9.42 28.29 -49.11
C HIS A 181 -7.91 28.59 -48.98
N LYS A 182 -7.10 28.05 -49.91
CA LYS A 182 -5.93 28.81 -50.40
C LYS A 182 -5.64 28.55 -51.88
N HIS A 183 -5.92 29.60 -52.65
CA HIS A 183 -5.36 29.86 -53.97
C HIS A 183 -3.83 29.73 -53.98
N SER A 184 -3.32 29.05 -55.00
CA SER A 184 -1.95 29.12 -55.54
C SER A 184 -2.11 28.75 -57.02
N GLY A 185 -1.88 29.57 -58.05
CA GLY A 185 -0.88 30.63 -58.18
C GLY A 185 0.26 30.13 -59.07
N CYS A 186 0.15 30.39 -60.38
CA CYS A 186 1.18 30.45 -61.44
C CYS A 186 2.39 29.48 -61.41
N THR A 187 2.51 28.61 -62.42
CA THR A 187 3.54 28.68 -63.49
C THR A 187 3.16 27.77 -64.65
#